data_AF-A0A6S9ANQ1-F1
#
_entry.id   AF-A0A6S9ANQ1-F1
#
_cell.length_a   1.000
_cell.length_b   1.000
_cell.length_c   1.000
_cell.angle_alpha   90.00
_cell.angle_beta   90.00
_cell.angle_gamma   90.00
#
_symmetry.space_group_name_H-M   'P 1'
#
loop_
_entity.id
_entity.type
_entity.pdbx_description
1 polymer ?
#
loop_
_entity_poly.entity_id
_entity_poly.type
_entity_poly.pdbx_seq_one_letter_code
_entity_poly.pdbx_strand_id
1 'polypeptide(L)'
;MFMPFFRITYAHYAYAMRRNPLTQIRALMYIEEAALEDESVQRKGVIFINYNGNNPTFGQFDRHLIGQWASSTKGCMPIRVSAIYILQIPTLFVVLLNLLKYLLGARLAKRLLIIPGSNEKCLTRLEKRGIAKELLPIEIGGKLMLDQEEWVRERMQAGK
;
A
#
# COMPACT_ATOMS: atom_id res chain seq x y z
N MET A 1 -13.55 5.97 20.31
CA MET A 1 -13.42 4.54 20.65
C MET A 1 -12.18 4.02 19.94
N PHE A 2 -11.09 3.85 20.69
CA PHE A 2 -9.78 3.40 20.20
C PHE A 2 -9.88 1.94 19.74
N MET A 3 -9.48 1.65 18.50
CA MET A 3 -9.24 0.28 18.04
C MET A 3 -7.86 0.19 17.36
N PRO A 4 -7.01 -0.77 17.76
CA PRO A 4 -5.68 -0.95 17.20
C PRO A 4 -5.82 -1.49 15.77
N PHE A 5 -4.87 -1.17 14.88
CA PHE A 5 -4.81 -1.59 13.47
C PHE A 5 -5.49 -0.65 12.45
N PHE A 6 -5.05 0.61 12.42
CA PHE A 6 -5.06 1.44 11.21
C PHE A 6 -3.63 1.42 10.61
N ARG A 7 -3.36 1.49 9.30
CA ARG A 7 -4.14 1.98 8.16
C ARG A 7 -3.52 1.38 6.91
N ILE A 8 -4.32 0.77 6.04
CA ILE A 8 -3.87 0.33 4.72
C ILE A 8 -3.82 1.56 3.82
N THR A 9 -2.63 2.05 3.54
CA THR A 9 -2.44 3.22 2.69
C THR A 9 -2.68 2.85 1.23
N TYR A 10 -3.75 3.40 0.65
CA TYR A 10 -4.10 3.18 -0.76
C TYR A 10 -3.38 4.12 -1.70
N ALA A 11 -2.59 3.53 -2.59
CA ALA A 11 -2.03 4.13 -3.78
C ALA A 11 -3.07 4.23 -4.94
N HIS A 12 -4.35 4.43 -4.64
CA HIS A 12 -5.37 4.56 -5.71
C HIS A 12 -5.37 5.97 -6.33
N TYR A 13 -4.96 7.00 -5.58
CA TYR A 13 -4.76 8.35 -6.12
C TYR A 13 -3.46 8.52 -6.93
N ALA A 14 -2.48 7.61 -6.76
CA ALA A 14 -1.34 7.54 -7.66
C ALA A 14 -1.78 7.19 -9.10
N TYR A 15 -2.96 6.56 -9.25
CA TYR A 15 -3.53 6.28 -10.56
C TYR A 15 -4.27 7.48 -11.17
N ALA A 16 -4.91 8.33 -10.35
CA ALA A 16 -5.59 9.54 -10.80
C ALA A 16 -4.63 10.73 -11.01
N MET A 17 -3.50 10.80 -10.32
CA MET A 17 -2.45 11.82 -10.52
C MET A 17 -1.50 11.46 -11.69
N ARG A 18 -2.08 11.23 -12.86
CA ARG A 18 -1.41 10.78 -14.09
C ARG A 18 -0.48 11.81 -14.76
N ARG A 19 0.09 12.80 -14.04
CA ARG A 19 0.94 13.84 -14.65
C ARG A 19 2.30 14.11 -14.00
N ASN A 20 2.59 13.69 -12.75
CA ASN A 20 3.91 13.94 -12.15
C ASN A 20 4.33 12.90 -11.08
N PRO A 21 5.33 12.04 -11.35
CA PRO A 21 5.85 11.05 -10.39
C PRO A 21 6.29 11.64 -9.05
N LEU A 22 6.83 12.87 -9.03
CA LEU A 22 7.25 13.55 -7.80
C LEU A 22 6.07 13.86 -6.89
N THR A 23 4.91 14.23 -7.47
CA THR A 23 3.71 14.52 -6.67
C THR A 23 3.17 13.25 -6.03
N GLN A 24 3.23 12.12 -6.75
CA GLN A 24 2.82 10.82 -6.22
C GLN A 24 3.69 10.36 -5.06
N ILE A 25 5.02 10.52 -5.15
CA ILE A 25 5.92 10.20 -4.04
C ILE A 25 5.71 11.12 -2.86
N ARG A 26 5.54 12.43 -3.07
CA ARG A 26 5.25 13.36 -1.98
C ARG A 26 3.97 12.99 -1.24
N ALA A 27 2.91 12.64 -1.97
CA ALA A 27 1.67 12.15 -1.37
C ALA A 27 1.91 10.85 -0.58
N LEU A 28 2.69 9.91 -1.11
CA LEU A 28 3.01 8.67 -0.41
C LEU A 28 3.82 8.91 0.87
N MET A 29 4.86 9.75 0.81
CA MET A 29 5.65 10.15 1.98
C MET A 29 4.78 10.83 3.02
N TYR A 30 3.90 11.74 2.61
CA TYR A 30 2.98 12.40 3.53
C TYR A 30 2.06 11.41 4.25
N ILE A 31 1.52 10.41 3.55
CA ILE A 31 0.65 9.42 4.21
C ILE A 31 1.47 8.55 5.17
N GLU A 32 2.73 8.25 4.84
CA GLU A 32 3.65 7.56 5.75
C GLU A 32 3.96 8.39 7.00
N GLU A 33 4.21 9.69 6.84
CA GLU A 33 4.39 10.64 7.96
C GLU A 33 3.14 10.72 8.83
N ALA A 34 1.96 10.87 8.21
CA ALA A 34 0.69 10.90 8.91
C ALA A 34 0.41 9.59 9.66
N ALA A 35 0.82 8.44 9.11
CA ALA A 35 0.72 7.15 9.79
C ALA A 35 1.68 7.06 11.00
N LEU A 36 2.85 7.68 10.92
CA LEU A 36 3.82 7.73 12.02
C LEU A 36 3.38 8.62 13.18
N GLU A 37 2.31 9.41 13.07
CA GLU A 37 1.73 10.12 14.21
C GLU A 37 1.16 9.16 15.28
N ASP A 38 0.86 7.91 14.92
CA ASP A 38 0.40 6.87 15.84
C ASP A 38 1.58 6.03 16.37
N GLU A 39 1.80 6.05 17.69
CA GLU A 39 2.86 5.28 18.36
C GLU A 39 2.74 3.77 18.10
N SER A 40 1.51 3.26 17.98
CA SER A 40 1.28 1.85 17.67
C SER A 40 1.80 1.48 16.28
N VAL A 41 1.71 2.41 15.32
CA VAL A 41 2.27 2.26 13.97
C VAL A 41 3.78 2.32 14.02
N GLN A 42 4.37 3.23 14.79
CA GLN A 42 5.83 3.28 14.97
C GLN A 42 6.39 1.94 15.49
N ARG A 43 5.69 1.32 16.45
CA ARG A 43 6.11 0.04 17.06
C ARG A 43 5.87 -1.17 16.16
N LYS A 44 4.66 -1.30 15.60
CA LYS A 44 4.20 -2.49 14.85
C LYS A 44 4.57 -2.42 13.36
N GLY A 45 4.81 -1.23 12.84
CA GLY A 45 5.03 -0.97 11.43
C GLY A 45 3.74 -0.96 10.61
N VAL A 46 3.91 -0.65 9.32
CA VAL A 46 2.83 -0.52 8.34
C VAL A 46 2.76 -1.72 7.39
N ILE A 47 1.57 -2.00 6.89
CA ILE A 47 1.34 -2.96 5.82
C ILE A 47 0.85 -2.21 4.60
N PHE A 48 1.58 -2.33 3.49
CA PHE A 48 1.14 -1.80 2.20
C PHE A 48 0.29 -2.86 1.51
N ILE A 49 -0.93 -2.51 1.10
CA ILE A 49 -1.76 -3.35 0.24
C ILE A 49 -2.02 -2.61 -1.04
N ASN A 50 -1.41 -3.08 -2.10
CA ASN A 50 -1.68 -2.65 -3.45
C ASN A 50 -2.68 -3.62 -4.08
N TYR A 51 -3.84 -3.12 -4.45
CA TYR A 51 -4.72 -3.80 -5.38
C TYR A 51 -4.93 -2.88 -6.58
N ASN A 52 -4.90 -3.48 -7.75
CA ASN A 52 -5.42 -2.88 -8.95
C ASN A 52 -6.74 -3.59 -9.16
N GLY A 53 -7.85 -2.85 -9.19
CA GLY A 53 -9.20 -3.41 -9.35
C GLY A 53 -9.36 -4.21 -10.65
N ASN A 54 -10.56 -4.24 -11.21
CA ASN A 54 -10.81 -5.08 -12.38
C ASN A 54 -9.95 -4.62 -13.58
N ASN A 55 -8.92 -5.42 -13.91
CA ASN A 55 -8.02 -5.31 -15.07
C ASN A 55 -6.68 -4.53 -14.88
N PRO A 56 -5.73 -5.07 -14.09
CA PRO A 56 -4.39 -4.48 -13.97
C PRO A 56 -3.63 -4.43 -15.29
N THR A 57 -3.04 -3.27 -15.61
CA THR A 57 -2.17 -3.09 -16.78
C THR A 57 -0.71 -2.85 -16.39
N PHE A 58 0.23 -3.17 -17.28
CA PHE A 58 1.66 -2.96 -17.00
C PHE A 58 2.04 -1.49 -16.82
N GLY A 59 1.33 -0.57 -17.47
CA GLY A 59 1.56 0.87 -17.35
C GLY A 59 1.31 1.43 -15.95
N GLN A 60 0.68 0.65 -15.06
CA GLN A 60 0.46 1.03 -13.66
C GLN A 60 1.68 0.75 -12.78
N PHE A 61 2.62 -0.08 -13.25
CA PHE A 61 3.85 -0.40 -12.53
C PHE A 61 4.98 0.55 -12.93
N ASP A 62 5.00 1.73 -12.31
CA ASP A 62 6.08 2.70 -12.48
C ASP A 62 7.32 2.27 -11.68
N ARG A 63 8.33 1.77 -12.40
CA ARG A 63 9.61 1.34 -11.83
C ARG A 63 10.38 2.48 -11.15
N HIS A 64 10.27 3.70 -11.69
CA HIS A 64 10.92 4.88 -11.12
C HIS A 64 10.28 5.25 -9.79
N LEU A 65 8.94 5.27 -9.74
CA LEU A 65 8.17 5.49 -8.53
C LEU A 65 8.51 4.47 -7.43
N ILE A 66 8.50 3.18 -7.78
CA ILE A 66 8.81 2.09 -6.85
C ILE A 66 10.25 2.20 -6.32
N GLY A 67 11.21 2.53 -7.19
CA GLY A 67 12.60 2.72 -6.80
C GLY A 67 12.80 3.90 -5.86
N GLN A 68 12.20 5.05 -6.16
CA GLN A 68 12.29 6.24 -5.31
C GLN A 68 11.59 6.05 -3.96
N TRP A 69 10.41 5.42 -3.95
CA TRP A 69 9.72 5.04 -2.72
C TRP A 69 10.58 4.09 -1.87
N ALA A 70 11.11 3.03 -2.48
CA ALA A 70 11.93 2.05 -1.77
C ALA A 70 13.21 2.65 -1.18
N SER A 71 13.84 3.61 -1.87
CA SER A 71 15.01 4.34 -1.36
C SER A 71 14.63 5.24 -0.18
N SER A 72 13.54 5.99 -0.30
CA SER A 72 13.05 6.90 0.74
C SER A 72 12.65 6.15 2.02
N THR A 73 11.96 5.03 1.86
CA THR A 73 11.55 4.13 2.95
C THR A 73 12.74 3.52 3.71
N LYS A 74 13.86 3.27 3.03
CA LYS A 74 15.05 2.65 3.66
C LYS A 74 15.94 3.65 4.39
N GLY A 75 16.00 4.90 3.93
CA GLY A 75 17.05 5.84 4.34
C GLY A 75 16.57 7.21 4.79
N CYS A 76 15.32 7.60 4.52
CA CYS A 76 14.82 8.93 4.82
C CYS A 76 13.74 8.90 5.90
N MET A 77 12.83 7.93 5.83
CA MET A 77 11.66 7.85 6.70
C MET A 77 11.88 6.86 7.85
N PRO A 78 11.52 7.20 9.10
CA PRO A 78 11.60 6.28 10.24
C PRO A 78 10.45 5.27 10.25
N ILE A 79 10.04 4.80 9.06
CA ILE A 79 8.91 3.89 8.91
C ILE A 79 9.35 2.43 8.89
N ARG A 80 8.70 1.62 9.72
CA ARG A 80 8.89 0.17 9.71
C ARG A 80 7.89 -0.45 8.74
N VAL A 81 8.36 -0.92 7.59
CA VAL A 81 7.53 -1.74 6.70
C VAL A 81 7.42 -3.15 7.28
N SER A 82 6.21 -3.61 7.56
CA SER A 82 5.94 -4.96 8.07
C SER A 82 5.70 -5.95 6.92
N ALA A 83 4.82 -5.60 5.98
CA ALA A 83 4.53 -6.40 4.79
C ALA A 83 4.12 -5.52 3.60
N ILE A 84 4.32 -6.02 2.39
CA ILE A 84 3.87 -5.42 1.13
C ILE A 84 3.08 -6.50 0.39
N TYR A 85 1.78 -6.29 0.20
CA TYR A 85 0.89 -7.20 -0.52
C TYR A 85 0.53 -6.57 -1.87
N ILE A 86 0.76 -7.31 -2.95
CA ILE A 86 0.25 -6.95 -4.29
C ILE A 86 -0.80 -7.99 -4.66
N LEU A 87 -2.05 -7.57 -4.79
CA LEU A 87 -3.22 -8.43 -4.97
C LEU A 87 -3.72 -8.40 -6.42
N GLN A 88 -4.55 -9.40 -6.75
CA GLN A 88 -5.31 -9.47 -8.01
C GLN A 88 -4.45 -9.44 -9.29
N ILE A 89 -3.20 -9.89 -9.19
CA ILE A 89 -2.29 -9.88 -10.33
C ILE A 89 -2.58 -11.06 -11.28
N PRO A 90 -2.63 -10.85 -12.61
CA PRO A 90 -2.70 -11.93 -13.58
C PRO A 90 -1.48 -12.83 -13.42
N THR A 91 -1.67 -14.15 -13.41
CA THR A 91 -0.59 -15.12 -13.14
C THR A 91 0.63 -14.91 -14.04
N LEU A 92 0.41 -14.54 -15.31
CA LEU A 92 1.46 -14.23 -16.29
C LEU A 92 2.39 -13.09 -15.82
N PHE A 93 1.88 -12.14 -15.04
CA PHE A 93 2.61 -10.94 -14.64
C PHE A 93 3.44 -11.18 -13.37
N VAL A 94 3.20 -12.27 -12.64
CA VAL A 94 3.92 -12.58 -11.39
C VAL A 94 5.42 -12.70 -11.63
N VAL A 95 5.85 -13.28 -12.75
CA VAL A 95 7.28 -13.42 -13.11
C VAL A 95 7.93 -12.04 -13.29
N LEU A 96 7.24 -11.13 -13.99
CA LEU A 96 7.73 -9.77 -14.20
C LEU A 96 7.74 -8.95 -12.91
N LEU A 97 6.72 -9.10 -12.07
CA LEU A 97 6.67 -8.43 -10.77
C LEU A 97 7.70 -8.95 -9.77
N ASN A 98 8.16 -10.20 -9.92
CA ASN A 98 9.29 -10.68 -9.13
C ASN A 98 10.58 -9.88 -9.41
N LEU A 99 10.72 -9.26 -10.60
CA LEU A 99 11.82 -8.35 -10.88
C LEU A 99 11.76 -7.04 -10.06
N LEU A 100 10.58 -6.67 -9.53
CA LEU A 100 10.48 -5.52 -8.62
C LEU A 100 11.29 -5.72 -7.33
N LYS A 101 11.54 -6.98 -6.94
CA LYS A 101 12.38 -7.29 -5.76
C LYS A 101 13.76 -6.67 -5.84
N TYR A 102 14.32 -6.52 -7.06
CA TYR A 102 15.60 -5.85 -7.24
C TYR A 102 15.52 -4.36 -6.89
N LEU A 103 14.45 -3.67 -7.32
CA LEU A 103 14.21 -2.25 -6.98
C LEU A 103 13.95 -2.07 -5.48
N LEU A 104 13.21 -3.00 -4.88
CA LEU A 104 12.92 -3.00 -3.44
C LEU A 104 14.16 -3.29 -2.59
N GLY A 105 15.19 -3.96 -3.13
CA GLY A 105 16.35 -4.42 -2.39
C GLY A 105 16.03 -5.50 -1.36
N ALA A 106 17.06 -6.19 -0.85
CA ALA A 106 16.91 -7.43 -0.08
C ALA A 106 15.98 -7.33 1.14
N ARG A 107 15.97 -6.19 1.85
CA ARG A 107 15.15 -6.00 3.06
C ARG A 107 13.65 -5.88 2.76
N LEU A 108 13.26 -5.05 1.79
CA LEU A 108 11.84 -4.87 1.44
C LEU A 108 11.35 -6.03 0.56
N ALA A 109 12.21 -6.58 -0.29
CA ALA A 109 11.87 -7.75 -1.11
C ALA A 109 11.43 -8.97 -0.29
N LYS A 110 12.03 -9.19 0.89
CA LYS A 110 11.61 -10.26 1.83
C LYS A 110 10.21 -10.05 2.42
N ARG A 111 9.68 -8.83 2.34
CA ARG A 111 8.35 -8.43 2.84
C ARG A 111 7.30 -8.38 1.74
N LEU A 112 7.72 -8.52 0.48
CA LEU A 112 6.84 -8.51 -0.67
C LEU A 112 6.17 -9.88 -0.84
N LEU A 113 4.85 -9.88 -0.89
CA LEU A 113 4.03 -11.03 -1.28
C LEU A 113 3.10 -10.62 -2.42
N ILE A 114 3.23 -11.32 -3.54
CA ILE A 114 2.36 -11.17 -4.70
C ILE A 114 1.32 -12.29 -4.64
N ILE A 115 0.04 -11.93 -4.62
CA ILE A 115 -1.08 -12.86 -4.55
C ILE A 115 -1.87 -12.76 -5.86
N PRO A 116 -1.63 -13.69 -6.81
CA PRO A 116 -2.38 -13.70 -8.05
C PRO A 116 -3.80 -14.26 -7.86
N GLY A 117 -4.71 -13.88 -8.76
CA GLY A 117 -6.06 -14.46 -8.85
C GLY A 117 -7.18 -13.58 -8.28
N SER A 118 -8.32 -14.20 -7.98
CA SER A 118 -9.56 -13.50 -7.59
C SER A 118 -9.53 -12.90 -6.18
N ASN A 119 -10.50 -12.03 -5.88
CA ASN A 119 -10.72 -11.45 -4.55
C ASN A 119 -10.79 -12.52 -3.47
N GLU A 120 -11.58 -13.57 -3.66
CA GLU A 120 -11.72 -14.64 -2.67
C GLU A 120 -10.39 -15.31 -2.31
N LYS A 121 -9.53 -15.57 -3.30
CA LYS A 121 -8.19 -16.12 -3.08
C LYS A 121 -7.31 -15.13 -2.31
N CYS A 122 -7.38 -13.85 -2.67
CA CYS A 122 -6.64 -12.78 -1.97
C CYS A 122 -7.08 -12.68 -0.51
N LEU A 123 -8.39 -12.60 -0.26
CA LEU A 123 -8.99 -12.53 1.07
C LEU A 123 -8.59 -13.73 1.94
N THR A 124 -8.73 -14.96 1.41
CA THR A 124 -8.34 -16.18 2.12
C THR A 124 -6.86 -16.16 2.52
N ARG A 125 -5.99 -15.62 1.65
CA ARG A 125 -4.54 -15.53 1.92
C ARG A 125 -4.21 -14.44 2.94
N LEU A 126 -4.94 -13.34 2.94
CA LEU A 126 -4.78 -12.24 3.91
C LEU A 126 -5.29 -12.66 5.29
N GLU A 127 -6.42 -13.36 5.35
CA GLU A 127 -7.01 -13.90 6.59
C GLU A 127 -6.06 -14.90 7.27
N LYS A 128 -5.44 -15.82 6.50
CA LYS A 128 -4.39 -16.72 6.99
C LYS A 128 -3.16 -16.00 7.56
N ARG A 129 -3.02 -14.70 7.30
CA ARG A 129 -1.96 -13.83 7.83
C ARG A 129 -2.44 -12.90 8.94
N GLY A 130 -3.65 -13.11 9.43
CA GLY A 130 -4.24 -12.34 10.53
C GLY A 130 -4.84 -11.00 10.09
N ILE A 131 -5.10 -10.80 8.81
CA ILE A 131 -5.75 -9.59 8.31
C ILE A 131 -7.24 -9.88 8.12
N ALA A 132 -8.04 -9.37 9.05
CA ALA A 132 -9.49 -9.55 9.06
C ALA A 132 -10.16 -8.76 7.92
N LYS A 133 -11.29 -9.26 7.41
CA LYS A 133 -12.04 -8.63 6.31
C LYS A 133 -12.58 -7.24 6.67
N GLU A 134 -12.83 -7.03 7.95
CA GLU A 134 -13.27 -5.76 8.56
C GLU A 134 -12.25 -4.64 8.32
N LEU A 135 -10.96 -4.99 8.19
CA LEU A 135 -9.88 -4.04 7.96
C LEU A 135 -9.58 -3.83 6.48
N LEU A 136 -10.19 -4.61 5.58
CA LEU A 136 -9.95 -4.56 4.15
C LEU A 136 -11.03 -3.73 3.44
N PRO A 137 -10.69 -3.01 2.36
CA PRO A 137 -11.69 -2.23 1.66
C PRO A 137 -12.72 -3.04 0.91
N ILE A 138 -13.89 -2.44 0.70
CA ILE A 138 -15.01 -3.03 -0.03
C ILE A 138 -14.63 -3.42 -1.47
N GLU A 139 -13.70 -2.68 -2.10
CA GLU A 139 -13.24 -2.88 -3.48
C GLU A 139 -12.55 -4.23 -3.70
N ILE A 140 -11.97 -4.80 -2.65
CA ILE A 140 -11.36 -6.14 -2.67
C ILE A 140 -12.19 -7.18 -1.92
N GLY A 141 -13.44 -6.87 -1.59
CA GLY A 141 -14.36 -7.76 -0.89
C GLY A 141 -14.20 -7.76 0.64
N GLY A 142 -13.63 -6.69 1.21
CA GLY A 142 -13.66 -6.42 2.63
C GLY A 142 -14.92 -5.66 3.07
N LYS A 143 -14.87 -5.02 4.25
CA LYS A 143 -16.00 -4.26 4.83
C LYS A 143 -15.65 -2.80 5.16
N LEU A 144 -14.41 -2.39 4.98
CA LEU A 144 -13.97 -1.03 5.27
C LEU A 144 -14.36 -0.10 4.12
N MET A 145 -15.19 0.89 4.39
CA MET A 145 -15.44 1.98 3.46
C MET A 145 -14.36 3.04 3.65
N LEU A 146 -13.59 3.32 2.59
CA LEU A 146 -12.54 4.33 2.64
C LEU A 146 -13.07 5.66 2.13
N ASP A 147 -13.17 6.64 3.02
CA ASP A 147 -13.45 8.03 2.66
C ASP A 147 -12.14 8.83 2.63
N GLN A 148 -11.61 9.00 1.41
CA GLN A 148 -10.35 9.72 1.20
C GLN A 148 -10.56 11.23 1.24
N GLU A 149 -11.69 11.71 0.71
CA GLU A 149 -11.99 13.14 0.66
C GLU A 149 -12.15 13.69 2.06
N GLU A 150 -12.86 12.95 2.92
CA GLU A 150 -13.02 13.32 4.31
C GLU A 150 -11.69 13.26 5.05
N TRP A 151 -10.88 12.22 4.84
CA TRP A 151 -9.57 12.17 5.46
C TRP A 151 -8.69 13.38 5.08
N VAL A 152 -8.64 13.77 3.81
CA VAL A 152 -7.87 14.94 3.38
C VAL A 152 -8.46 16.22 3.98
N ARG A 153 -9.78 16.35 4.04
CA ARG A 153 -10.48 17.49 4.64
C ARG A 153 -10.10 17.66 6.12
N GLU A 154 -10.14 16.58 6.89
CA GLU A 154 -9.74 16.56 8.31
C GLU A 154 -8.29 17.00 8.51
N ARG A 155 -7.38 16.53 7.65
CA ARG A 155 -5.96 16.91 7.71
C ARG A 155 -5.76 18.40 7.45
N MET A 156 -6.38 18.94 6.40
CA MET A 156 -6.33 20.36 6.08
C MET A 156 -6.91 21.22 7.21
N GLN A 157 -8.03 20.81 7.80
CA GLN A 157 -8.64 21.53 8.94
C GLN A 157 -7.76 21.50 10.19
N ALA A 158 -6.99 20.43 10.40
CA ALA A 158 -6.02 20.33 11.47
C ALA A 158 -4.70 21.11 11.20
N GLY A 159 -4.57 21.76 10.04
CA GLY A 159 -3.35 22.45 9.63
C GLY A 159 -2.19 21.50 9.33
N LYS A 160 -2.50 20.28 8.88
CA LYS A 160 -1.54 19.21 8.60
C LYS A 160 -1.50 18.85 7.13
#